data_AF-A0A848ZGR6-F1
#
_entry.id   AF-A0A848ZGR6-F1
#
_cell.length_a   1.000
_cell.length_b   1.000
_cell.length_c   1.000
_cell.angle_alpha   90.00
_cell.angle_beta   90.00
_cell.angle_gamma   90.00
#
_symmetry.space_group_name_H-M   'P 1'
#
loop_
_entity.id
_entity.type
_entity.pdbx_description
1 polymer ?
#
loop_
_entity_poly.entity_id
_entity_poly.type
_entity_poly.pdbx_seq_one_letter_code
_entity_poly.pdbx_strand_id
1 'polypeptide(L)'
;MNLLTVENISKSFGELSLFSNISFGINKDQKIALIAKNGSGKTSILNILSGKDTADSGQINSRKGIRISFLEQEPDLDQNLSIEETIFASDNEVLKVIQNYEHALLNPEDEKAYQKAFEAMERYDAWDFETQYKQILFRLKLDDLNVKVGLLSGGQKKRLALANA
;
A
#
# COMPACT_ATOMS: atom_id res chain seq x y z
N MET A 1 0.09 22.53 -6.32
CA MET A 1 -0.35 21.63 -7.41
C MET A 1 -1.50 20.78 -6.88
N ASN A 2 -2.70 20.87 -7.45
CA ASN A 2 -3.85 20.11 -6.98
C ASN A 2 -3.74 18.62 -7.38
N LEU A 3 -4.00 17.71 -6.43
CA LEU A 3 -3.96 16.26 -6.61
C LEU A 3 -5.35 15.63 -6.55
N LEU A 4 -6.21 16.13 -5.67
CA LEU A 4 -7.55 15.59 -5.44
C LEU A 4 -8.50 16.72 -5.06
N THR A 5 -9.69 16.73 -5.64
CA THR A 5 -10.76 17.69 -5.34
C THR A 5 -12.04 16.95 -5.02
N VAL A 6 -12.61 17.27 -3.88
CA VAL A 6 -13.89 16.76 -3.37
C VAL A 6 -14.90 17.88 -3.44
N GLU A 7 -16.04 17.63 -4.08
CA GLU A 7 -17.09 18.62 -4.27
C GLU A 7 -18.43 18.07 -3.79
N ASN A 8 -18.95 18.70 -2.75
CA ASN A 8 -20.30 18.51 -2.19
C ASN A 8 -20.64 17.05 -1.89
N ILE A 9 -19.68 16.28 -1.39
CA ILE A 9 -19.94 14.88 -1.07
C ILE A 9 -20.82 14.76 0.18
N SER A 10 -21.77 13.84 0.12
CA SER A 10 -22.63 13.47 1.26
C SER A 10 -22.72 11.95 1.37
N LYS A 11 -22.91 11.45 2.60
CA LYS A 11 -23.12 10.03 2.86
C LYS A 11 -24.09 9.81 4.00
N SER A 12 -25.01 8.88 3.80
CA SER A 12 -25.99 8.43 4.77
C SER A 12 -26.08 6.90 4.80
N PHE A 13 -26.42 6.34 5.96
CA PHE A 13 -26.77 4.93 6.12
C PHE A 13 -28.20 4.82 6.64
N GLY A 14 -29.14 4.48 5.75
CA GLY A 14 -30.56 4.57 6.04
C GLY A 14 -30.95 6.01 6.39
N GLU A 15 -31.52 6.22 7.57
CA GLU A 15 -31.91 7.54 8.06
C GLU A 15 -30.74 8.32 8.71
N LEU A 16 -29.62 7.66 9.01
CA LEU A 16 -28.47 8.30 9.64
C LEU A 16 -27.62 9.02 8.60
N SER A 17 -27.68 10.35 8.57
CA SER A 17 -26.72 11.16 7.82
C SER A 17 -25.38 11.23 8.56
N LEU A 18 -24.32 10.74 7.92
CA LEU A 18 -22.97 10.81 8.48
C LEU A 18 -22.33 12.17 8.26
N PHE A 19 -22.47 12.69 7.04
CA PHE A 19 -22.03 14.03 6.65
C PHE A 19 -22.75 14.49 5.39
N SER A 20 -22.81 15.81 5.21
CA SER A 20 -23.44 16.45 4.05
C SER A 20 -22.58 17.60 3.51
N ASN A 21 -22.59 17.74 2.18
CA ASN A 21 -22.00 18.86 1.44
C ASN A 21 -20.53 19.17 1.80
N ILE A 22 -19.70 18.13 1.96
CA ILE A 22 -18.27 18.32 2.22
C ILE A 22 -17.55 18.64 0.91
N SER A 23 -16.77 19.72 0.92
CA SER A 23 -15.92 20.15 -0.20
C SER A 23 -14.52 20.52 0.29
N PHE A 24 -13.48 19.96 -0.32
CA PHE A 24 -12.09 20.30 -0.04
C PHE A 24 -11.15 19.87 -1.17
N GLY A 25 -9.94 20.45 -1.19
CA GLY A 25 -8.88 20.05 -2.12
C GLY A 25 -7.63 19.58 -1.38
N ILE A 26 -6.90 18.65 -2.00
CA ILE A 26 -5.59 18.18 -1.53
C ILE A 26 -4.55 18.60 -2.56
N ASN A 27 -3.59 19.42 -2.12
CA ASN A 27 -2.45 19.81 -2.94
C ASN A 27 -1.23 18.92 -2.64
N LYS A 28 -0.33 18.85 -3.63
CA LYS A 28 1.00 18.27 -3.50
C LYS A 28 1.71 18.81 -2.27
N ASP A 29 2.39 17.93 -1.56
CA ASP A 29 3.20 18.19 -0.38
C ASP A 29 2.39 18.61 0.87
N GLN A 30 1.05 18.64 0.79
CA GLN A 30 0.21 18.86 1.97
C GLN A 30 0.11 17.61 2.84
N LYS A 31 0.23 17.82 4.15
CA LYS A 31 -0.09 16.83 5.19
C LYS A 31 -1.40 17.26 5.83
N ILE A 32 -2.42 16.43 5.73
CA ILE A 32 -3.77 16.75 6.19
C ILE A 32 -4.17 15.74 7.27
N ALA A 33 -4.73 16.23 8.37
CA ALA A 33 -5.30 15.40 9.42
C ALA A 33 -6.81 15.58 9.43
N LEU A 34 -7.55 14.47 9.33
CA LEU A 34 -9.01 14.46 9.47
C LEU A 34 -9.37 14.19 10.93
N ILE A 35 -9.99 15.19 11.58
CA ILE A 35 -10.40 15.12 12.99
C ILE A 35 -11.93 15.14 13.03
N ALA A 36 -12.51 14.10 13.64
CA ALA A 36 -13.95 13.98 13.84
C ALA A 36 -14.24 13.08 15.03
N LYS A 37 -15.44 13.19 15.62
CA LYS A 37 -15.90 12.27 16.66
C LYS A 37 -16.13 10.88 16.06
N ASN A 38 -16.07 9.84 16.91
CA ASN A 38 -16.44 8.49 16.49
C ASN A 38 -17.87 8.47 15.97
N GLY A 39 -18.11 7.76 14.86
CA GLY A 39 -19.41 7.70 14.20
C GLY A 39 -19.73 8.87 13.25
N SER A 40 -18.89 9.91 13.15
CA SER A 40 -19.13 11.05 12.25
C SER A 40 -18.66 10.81 10.79
N GLY A 41 -18.46 9.55 10.38
CA GLY A 41 -18.14 9.22 8.99
C GLY A 41 -16.67 9.38 8.56
N LYS A 42 -15.70 9.51 9.49
CA LYS A 42 -14.26 9.58 9.16
C LYS A 42 -13.80 8.42 8.26
N THR A 43 -14.09 7.19 8.68
CA THR A 43 -13.75 6.00 7.91
C THR A 43 -14.48 5.99 6.56
N SER A 44 -15.75 6.43 6.53
CA SER A 44 -16.53 6.55 5.30
C SER A 44 -15.89 7.53 4.32
N ILE A 45 -15.43 8.71 4.75
CA ILE A 45 -14.70 9.65 3.89
C ILE A 45 -13.44 8.99 3.32
N LEU A 46 -12.63 8.31 4.15
CA LEU A 46 -11.41 7.65 3.68
C LEU A 46 -11.69 6.49 2.71
N ASN A 47 -12.76 5.72 2.94
CA ASN A 47 -13.20 4.66 2.03
C ASN A 47 -13.67 5.24 0.70
N ILE A 48 -14.39 6.36 0.70
CA ILE A 48 -14.83 7.03 -0.53
C ILE A 48 -13.61 7.59 -1.29
N LEU A 49 -12.67 8.24 -0.59
CA LEU A 49 -11.44 8.75 -1.22
C LEU A 49 -10.54 7.65 -1.79
N SER A 50 -10.57 6.44 -1.21
CA SER A 50 -9.83 5.27 -1.70
C SER A 50 -10.59 4.44 -2.73
N GLY A 51 -11.83 4.82 -3.07
CA GLY A 51 -12.67 4.12 -4.04
C GLY A 51 -13.31 2.82 -3.52
N LYS A 52 -13.23 2.53 -2.22
CA LYS A 52 -13.87 1.37 -1.58
C LYS A 52 -15.35 1.56 -1.30
N ASP A 53 -15.81 2.81 -1.31
CA ASP A 53 -17.21 3.18 -1.13
C ASP A 53 -17.52 4.37 -2.06
N THR A 54 -18.79 4.66 -2.27
CA THR A 54 -19.25 5.78 -3.10
C THR A 54 -20.00 6.80 -2.25
N ALA A 55 -19.85 8.08 -2.55
CA ALA A 55 -20.71 9.11 -1.97
C ALA A 55 -22.13 8.99 -2.55
N ASP A 56 -23.14 9.43 -1.80
CA ASP A 56 -24.53 9.44 -2.26
C ASP A 56 -24.81 10.63 -3.20
N SER A 57 -23.98 11.67 -3.09
CA SER A 57 -24.02 12.88 -3.92
C SER A 57 -22.63 13.50 -4.00
N GLY A 58 -22.47 14.47 -4.89
CA GLY A 58 -21.19 15.13 -5.13
C GLY A 58 -20.25 14.32 -6.02
N GLN A 59 -19.01 14.77 -6.12
CA GLN A 59 -18.01 14.12 -6.96
C GLN A 59 -16.59 14.26 -6.41
N ILE A 60 -15.72 13.33 -6.81
CA ILE A 60 -14.30 13.35 -6.48
C ILE A 60 -13.52 13.30 -7.78
N ASN A 61 -12.68 14.31 -7.98
CA ASN A 61 -11.80 14.44 -9.13
C ASN A 61 -10.35 14.28 -8.68
N SER A 62 -9.67 13.24 -9.19
CA SER A 62 -8.25 13.02 -8.96
C SER A 62 -7.43 13.39 -10.20
N ARG A 63 -6.21 13.86 -9.98
CA ARG A 63 -5.28 14.14 -11.09
C ARG A 63 -4.91 12.84 -11.80
N LYS A 64 -4.95 12.83 -13.14
CA LYS A 64 -4.51 11.68 -13.93
C LYS A 64 -3.05 11.31 -13.64
N GLY A 65 -2.78 10.00 -13.54
CA GLY A 65 -1.43 9.46 -13.34
C GLY A 65 -0.96 9.41 -11.88
N ILE A 66 -1.82 9.75 -10.90
CA ILE A 66 -1.49 9.51 -9.50
C ILE A 66 -1.90 8.09 -9.08
N ARG A 67 -1.15 7.51 -8.13
CA ARG A 67 -1.55 6.31 -7.41
C ARG A 67 -2.08 6.74 -6.04
N ILE A 68 -3.23 6.19 -5.63
CA ILE A 68 -3.79 6.38 -4.29
C ILE A 68 -3.66 5.04 -3.58
N SER A 69 -2.94 5.02 -2.46
CA SER A 69 -2.82 3.85 -1.57
C SER A 69 -3.54 4.15 -0.26
N PHE A 70 -4.22 3.15 0.30
CA PHE A 70 -4.99 3.29 1.53
C PHE A 70 -4.62 2.20 2.54
N LEU A 71 -4.07 2.62 3.68
CA LEU A 71 -3.75 1.75 4.80
C LEU A 71 -5.00 1.54 5.66
N GLU A 72 -5.53 0.32 5.65
CA GLU A 72 -6.69 -0.03 6.46
C GLU A 72 -6.40 -0.01 7.96
N GLN A 73 -7.47 0.15 8.75
CA GLN A 73 -7.38 0.08 10.20
C GLN A 73 -6.95 -1.32 10.67
N GLU A 74 -7.44 -2.35 9.99
CA GLU A 74 -7.08 -3.76 10.15
C GLU A 74 -6.61 -4.27 8.79
N PRO A 75 -5.28 -4.33 8.55
CA PRO A 75 -4.76 -4.80 7.27
C PRO A 75 -5.12 -6.26 7.01
N ASP A 76 -5.62 -6.52 5.80
CA ASP A 76 -5.84 -7.88 5.31
C ASP A 76 -4.50 -8.45 4.80
N LEU A 77 -3.85 -9.25 5.64
CA LEU A 77 -2.57 -9.89 5.35
C LEU A 77 -2.71 -11.40 5.58
N ASP A 78 -2.21 -12.21 4.64
CA ASP A 78 -2.19 -13.65 4.81
C ASP A 78 -1.26 -14.03 5.96
N GLN A 79 -1.85 -14.66 6.99
CA GLN A 79 -1.14 -15.00 8.22
C GLN A 79 -0.13 -16.14 8.04
N ASN A 80 -0.24 -16.90 6.95
CA ASN A 80 0.62 -18.04 6.65
C ASN A 80 1.94 -17.64 5.99
N LEU A 81 1.95 -16.48 5.32
CA LEU A 81 3.12 -15.94 4.64
C LEU A 81 4.12 -15.36 5.64
N SER A 82 5.39 -15.36 5.26
CA SER A 82 6.44 -14.56 5.90
C SER A 82 6.30 -13.07 5.54
N ILE A 83 7.04 -12.21 6.24
CA ILE A 83 7.15 -10.79 5.88
C ILE A 83 7.63 -10.65 4.43
N GLU A 84 8.66 -11.40 4.05
CA GLU A 84 9.23 -11.37 2.70
C GLU A 84 8.23 -11.81 1.63
N GLU A 85 7.58 -12.96 1.86
CA GLU A 85 6.56 -13.48 0.96
C GLU A 85 5.40 -12.50 0.79
N THR A 86 5.02 -11.79 1.86
CA THR A 86 3.99 -10.75 1.82
C THR A 86 4.41 -9.57 0.92
N ILE A 87 5.66 -9.14 0.98
CA ILE A 87 6.19 -8.06 0.13
C ILE A 87 6.25 -8.51 -1.33
N PHE A 88 6.74 -9.73 -1.59
CA PHE A 88 6.80 -10.28 -2.95
C PHE A 88 5.43 -10.61 -3.55
N ALA A 89 4.40 -10.81 -2.73
CA ALA A 89 3.02 -10.96 -3.18
C ALA A 89 2.40 -9.66 -3.73
N SER A 90 3.08 -8.52 -3.63
CA SER A 90 2.61 -7.25 -4.19
C SER A 90 2.67 -7.19 -5.73
N ASP A 91 1.91 -6.27 -6.32
CA ASP A 91 1.88 -6.05 -7.78
C ASP A 91 3.07 -5.24 -8.31
N ASN A 92 4.24 -5.31 -7.67
CA ASN A 92 5.44 -4.61 -8.10
C ASN A 92 6.30 -5.50 -9.01
N GLU A 93 6.51 -5.04 -10.25
CA GLU A 93 7.31 -5.76 -11.25
C GLU A 93 8.77 -5.95 -10.81
N VAL A 94 9.38 -4.94 -10.16
CA VAL A 94 10.78 -5.02 -9.71
C VAL A 94 10.91 -6.06 -8.59
N LEU A 95 9.93 -6.17 -7.70
CA LEU A 95 9.91 -7.21 -6.66
C LEU A 95 9.81 -8.61 -7.26
N LYS A 96 9.06 -8.80 -8.35
CA LYS A 96 9.01 -10.07 -9.08
C LYS A 96 10.35 -10.41 -9.75
N VAL A 97 11.07 -9.40 -10.25
CA VAL A 97 12.43 -9.58 -10.80
C VAL A 97 13.39 -10.06 -9.70
N ILE A 98 13.35 -9.42 -8.53
CA ILE A 98 14.16 -9.80 -7.37
C ILE A 98 13.84 -11.24 -6.93
N GLN A 99 12.56 -11.57 -6.77
CA GLN A 99 12.12 -12.91 -6.38
C GLN A 99 12.61 -13.99 -7.37
N ASN A 100 12.53 -13.73 -8.67
CA ASN A 100 13.03 -14.66 -9.69
C ASN A 100 14.55 -14.87 -9.60
N TYR A 101 15.30 -13.82 -9.28
CA TYR A 101 16.74 -13.92 -9.05
C TYR A 101 17.06 -14.74 -7.81
N GLU A 102 16.35 -14.53 -6.70
CA GLU A 102 16.51 -15.32 -5.48
C GLU A 102 16.19 -16.81 -5.72
N HIS A 103 15.15 -17.13 -6.50
CA HIS A 103 14.86 -18.52 -6.88
C HIS A 103 15.94 -19.15 -7.77
N ALA A 104 16.54 -18.37 -8.68
CA ALA A 104 17.62 -18.85 -9.53
C ALA A 104 18.89 -19.15 -8.72
N LEU A 105 19.16 -18.40 -7.65
CA LEU A 105 20.29 -18.65 -6.73
C LEU A 105 20.18 -20.00 -6.00
N LEU A 106 18.96 -20.51 -5.79
CA LEU A 106 18.73 -21.80 -5.14
C LEU A 106 19.02 -22.99 -6.06
N ASN A 107 19.11 -22.78 -7.38
CA ASN A 107 19.34 -23.82 -8.39
C ASN A 107 20.48 -23.42 -9.33
N PRO A 108 21.72 -23.26 -8.82
CA PRO A 108 22.84 -22.69 -9.56
C PRO A 108 23.28 -23.52 -10.77
N GLU A 109 22.87 -24.79 -10.87
CA GLU A 109 23.11 -25.65 -12.02
C GLU A 109 22.34 -25.22 -13.29
N ASP A 110 21.26 -24.45 -13.17
CA ASP A 110 20.57 -23.84 -14.31
C ASP A 110 21.19 -22.49 -14.66
N GLU A 111 22.36 -22.54 -15.30
CA GLU A 111 23.12 -21.35 -15.73
C GLU A 111 22.28 -20.41 -16.61
N LYS A 112 21.35 -20.95 -17.41
CA LYS A 112 20.49 -20.14 -18.29
C LYS A 112 19.46 -19.36 -17.49
N ALA A 113 18.82 -19.99 -16.50
CA ALA A 113 17.88 -19.31 -15.62
C ALA A 113 18.57 -18.24 -14.79
N TYR A 114 19.75 -18.55 -14.23
CA TYR A 114 20.56 -17.59 -13.49
C TYR A 114 20.94 -16.38 -14.34
N GLN A 115 21.53 -16.60 -15.52
CA GLN A 115 21.95 -15.53 -16.42
C GLN A 115 20.77 -14.62 -16.82
N LYS A 116 19.61 -15.22 -17.14
CA LYS A 116 18.39 -14.47 -17.47
C LYS A 116 17.89 -13.62 -16.29
N ALA A 117 17.94 -14.15 -15.08
CA ALA A 117 17.50 -13.43 -13.89
C ALA A 117 18.48 -12.30 -13.54
N PHE A 118 19.79 -12.54 -13.66
CA PHE A 118 20.82 -11.53 -13.47
C PHE A 118 20.67 -10.36 -14.45
N GLU A 119 20.50 -10.64 -15.75
CA GLU A 119 20.24 -9.60 -16.76
C GLU A 119 18.95 -8.81 -16.49
N ALA A 120 17.93 -9.47 -15.92
CA ALA A 120 16.71 -8.78 -15.51
C ALA A 120 16.96 -7.85 -14.32
N MET A 121 17.79 -8.25 -13.35
CA MET A 121 18.17 -7.38 -12.22
C MET A 121 18.83 -6.08 -12.71
N GLU A 122 19.78 -6.19 -13.64
CA GLU A 122 20.45 -5.03 -14.25
C GLU A 122 19.47 -4.14 -15.02
N ARG A 123 18.63 -4.73 -15.88
CA ARG A 123 17.70 -3.98 -16.74
C ARG A 123 16.68 -3.15 -15.95
N TYR A 124 16.28 -3.62 -14.77
CA TYR A 124 15.27 -2.98 -13.92
C TYR A 124 15.88 -2.17 -12.76
N ASP A 125 17.21 -2.00 -12.73
CA ASP A 125 17.95 -1.37 -11.61
C ASP A 125 17.55 -2.00 -10.26
N ALA A 126 17.32 -3.32 -10.25
CA ALA A 126 16.66 -4.01 -9.16
C ALA A 126 17.55 -4.16 -7.92
N TRP A 127 18.88 -4.08 -8.06
CA TRP A 127 19.82 -4.12 -6.93
C TRP A 127 19.66 -2.94 -5.97
N ASP A 128 19.51 -1.75 -6.54
CA ASP A 128 19.28 -0.53 -5.75
C ASP A 128 17.90 -0.60 -5.09
N PHE A 129 16.91 -1.08 -5.81
CA PHE A 129 15.57 -1.30 -5.27
C PHE A 129 15.57 -2.33 -4.13
N GLU A 130 16.28 -3.45 -4.29
CA GLU A 130 16.44 -4.49 -3.27
C GLU A 130 17.00 -3.91 -1.97
N THR A 131 18.08 -3.14 -2.10
CA THR A 131 18.72 -2.46 -0.99
C THR A 131 17.76 -1.46 -0.33
N GLN A 132 17.02 -0.68 -1.11
CA GLN A 132 16.09 0.32 -0.61
C GLN A 132 14.92 -0.31 0.16
N TYR A 133 14.28 -1.36 -0.36
CA TYR A 133 13.14 -1.96 0.33
C TYR A 133 13.60 -2.64 1.63
N LYS A 134 14.74 -3.34 1.64
CA LYS A 134 15.31 -3.93 2.87
C LYS A 134 15.61 -2.86 3.92
N GLN A 135 16.15 -1.71 3.51
CA GLN A 135 16.36 -0.56 4.40
C GLN A 135 15.05 0.01 4.96
N ILE A 136 13.99 0.09 4.14
CA ILE A 136 12.67 0.56 4.60
C ILE A 136 12.10 -0.40 5.66
N LEU A 137 12.14 -1.71 5.40
CA LEU A 137 11.67 -2.73 6.35
C LEU A 137 12.44 -2.66 7.67
N PHE A 138 13.77 -2.53 7.60
CA PHE A 138 14.61 -2.35 8.78
C PHE A 138 14.25 -1.09 9.57
N ARG A 139 14.05 0.06 8.91
CA ARG A 139 13.61 1.31 9.57
C ARG A 139 12.22 1.18 10.20
N LEU A 140 11.39 0.31 9.65
CA LEU A 140 10.09 -0.06 10.19
C LEU A 140 10.18 -1.15 11.28
N LYS A 141 11.38 -1.54 11.72
CA LYS A 141 11.61 -2.57 12.75
C LYS A 141 10.98 -3.91 12.37
N LEU A 142 11.21 -4.31 11.13
CA LEU A 142 10.85 -5.60 10.54
C LEU A 142 12.15 -6.29 10.09
N ASP A 143 12.92 -6.75 11.08
CA ASP A 143 14.32 -7.13 10.88
C ASP A 143 14.48 -8.59 10.40
N ASP A 144 13.62 -9.49 10.86
CA ASP A 144 13.60 -10.90 10.44
C ASP A 144 12.47 -11.12 9.44
N LEU A 145 12.83 -11.20 8.16
CA LEU A 145 11.87 -11.30 7.06
C LEU A 145 11.22 -12.69 6.93
N ASN A 146 11.80 -13.70 7.57
CA ASN A 146 11.29 -15.08 7.54
C ASN A 146 10.15 -15.31 8.55
N VAL A 147 9.90 -14.35 9.45
CA VAL A 147 8.83 -14.46 10.44
C VAL A 147 7.47 -14.45 9.76
N LYS A 148 6.63 -15.44 10.11
CA LYS A 148 5.24 -15.51 9.65
C LYS A 148 4.42 -14.33 10.16
N VAL A 149 3.57 -13.78 9.29
CA VAL A 149 2.66 -12.68 9.61
C VAL A 149 1.76 -13.00 10.80
N GLY A 150 1.33 -14.26 10.97
CA GLY A 150 0.55 -14.70 12.13
C GLY A 150 1.21 -14.45 13.49
N LEU A 151 2.54 -14.39 13.54
CA LEU A 151 3.32 -14.16 14.77
C LEU A 151 3.56 -12.68 15.07
N LEU A 152 3.20 -11.79 14.16
CA LEU A 152 3.42 -10.35 14.31
C LEU A 152 2.39 -9.72 15.26
N SER A 153 2.84 -8.78 16.08
CA SER A 153 1.96 -7.89 16.83
C SER A 153 1.12 -7.03 15.88
N GLY A 154 -0.04 -6.53 16.34
CA GLY A 154 -0.87 -5.63 15.52
C GLY A 154 -0.14 -4.37 15.04
N GLY A 155 0.80 -3.86 15.85
CA GLY A 155 1.67 -2.75 15.45
C GLY A 155 2.66 -3.12 14.35
N GLN A 156 3.23 -4.34 14.37
CA GLN A 156 4.09 -4.85 13.30
C GLN A 156 3.29 -5.10 12.01
N LYS A 157 2.10 -5.72 12.10
CA LYS A 157 1.21 -5.90 10.95
C LYS A 157 0.88 -4.58 10.26
N LYS A 158 0.59 -3.52 11.02
CA LYS A 158 0.36 -2.17 10.46
C LYS A 158 1.59 -1.59 9.75
N ARG A 159 2.80 -1.83 10.28
CA ARG A 159 4.04 -1.37 9.64
C ARG A 159 4.34 -2.17 8.37
N LEU A 160 4.08 -3.48 8.38
CA LEU A 160 4.20 -4.32 7.18
C LEU A 160 3.23 -3.86 6.09
N ALA A 161 1.97 -3.62 6.45
CA ALA A 161 0.97 -3.10 5.53
C ALA A 161 1.34 -1.70 4.99
N LEU A 162 1.97 -0.84 5.80
CA LEU A 162 2.50 0.45 5.35
C LEU A 162 3.67 0.28 4.36
N ALA A 163 4.55 -0.70 4.57
CA ALA A 163 5.65 -0.99 3.66
C ALA A 163 5.16 -1.52 2.30
N ASN A 164 4.01 -2.19 2.29
CA ASN A 164 3.41 -2.82 1.11
C ASN A 164 2.53 -1.87 0.28
N ALA A 165 2.20 -0.68 0.79
CA ALA A 165 1.25 0.27 0.21
C ALA A 165 1.92 1.31 -0.70
#